data_AF-A0A2W2D409-F1
#
_entry.id   AF-A0A2W2D409-F1
#
_cell.length_a   1.000
_cell.length_b   1.000
_cell.length_c   1.000
_cell.angle_alpha   90.00
_cell.angle_beta   90.00
_cell.angle_gamma   90.00
#
_symmetry.space_group_name_H-M   'P 1'
#
loop_
_entity.id
_entity.type
_entity.pdbx_description
1 polymer ?
#
loop_
_entity_poly.entity_id
_entity_poly.type
_entity_poly.pdbx_seq_one_letter_code
_entity_poly.pdbx_strand_id
1 'polypeptide(L)'
;MSLLLVLNELSYRETKARREEVSDSLHGFVRLLRKVRQHRTDVALVTERRFFDLDLGDDYSVREWAGDGRNRDAMRYLRGMNQRAPFREVAPADLRDGTEYFHEEQAAEGLGTAHQVGGLAVSLPLAQPWEETSLRLSQRGLAENDAGTVTLTETEVDVRHASRAAHVDRHRQWLCDSELTRIHTGAELWEAREDIFPHLRFLPRVAGDLHRLAPAWLQPVKERLAELELTVADWVPSAEAAPQWRSKVTPESESRKALCRFVDTDGQAHLFDWHARFTPRAGRLHFRMDGARQQFVIAYIGAKLT
;
A
#
# COMPACT_ATOMS: atom_id res chain seq x y z
N MET A 1 8.61 -12.12 -1.39
CA MET A 1 7.68 -12.24 -0.25
C MET A 1 6.26 -12.43 -0.80
N SER A 2 5.34 -13.06 -0.08
CA SER A 2 3.99 -13.32 -0.60
C SER A 2 3.12 -12.04 -0.63
N LEU A 3 2.24 -11.90 -1.62
CA LEU A 3 1.13 -10.93 -1.58
C LEU A 3 0.24 -11.21 -0.38
N LEU A 4 -0.08 -10.17 0.37
CA LEU A 4 -0.92 -10.26 1.56
C LEU A 4 -2.37 -9.98 1.21
N LEU A 5 -3.24 -10.95 1.49
CA LEU A 5 -4.68 -10.84 1.40
C LEU A 5 -5.19 -10.62 2.82
N VAL A 6 -5.63 -9.41 3.14
CA VAL A 6 -6.00 -9.04 4.51
C VAL A 6 -7.51 -9.07 4.66
N LEU A 7 -8.02 -9.96 5.52
CA LEU A 7 -9.44 -10.06 5.79
C LEU A 7 -9.90 -8.84 6.60
N ASN A 8 -10.81 -8.06 6.04
CA ASN A 8 -11.47 -6.94 6.69
C ASN A 8 -12.38 -7.43 7.82
N GLU A 9 -12.02 -7.08 9.05
CA GLU A 9 -12.73 -7.45 10.27
C GLU A 9 -14.11 -6.82 10.38
N LEU A 10 -14.32 -5.64 9.81
CA LEU A 10 -15.62 -4.97 9.77
C LEU A 10 -16.63 -5.73 8.89
N SER A 11 -16.17 -6.62 8.02
CA SER A 11 -17.06 -7.42 7.17
C SER A 11 -17.76 -8.57 7.88
N TYR A 12 -17.31 -8.94 9.08
CA TYR A 12 -17.85 -10.09 9.81
C TYR A 12 -18.10 -9.88 11.31
N ARG A 13 -17.48 -8.89 11.98
CA ARG A 13 -17.62 -8.72 13.44
C ARG A 13 -19.06 -8.42 13.88
N GLU A 14 -19.74 -7.48 13.24
CA GLU A 14 -21.08 -7.00 13.65
C GLU A 14 -22.18 -7.35 12.64
N THR A 15 -22.01 -8.48 11.94
CA THR A 15 -22.99 -8.89 10.93
C THR A 15 -24.28 -9.40 11.57
N LYS A 16 -25.43 -8.98 11.01
CA LYS A 16 -26.77 -9.48 11.37
C LYS A 16 -27.28 -10.55 10.39
N ALA A 17 -26.40 -11.06 9.53
CA ALA A 17 -26.73 -12.06 8.53
C ALA A 17 -27.10 -13.41 9.16
N ARG A 18 -27.94 -14.18 8.47
CA ARG A 18 -28.30 -15.53 8.93
C ARG A 18 -27.11 -16.47 8.79
N ARG A 19 -27.06 -17.53 9.61
CA ARG A 19 -25.97 -18.55 9.55
C ARG A 19 -25.74 -19.12 8.14
N GLU A 20 -26.82 -19.33 7.38
CA GLU A 20 -26.74 -19.80 5.99
C GLU A 20 -26.04 -18.77 5.08
N GLU A 21 -26.37 -17.48 5.21
CA GLU A 21 -25.76 -16.39 4.43
C GLU A 21 -24.27 -16.22 4.77
N VAL A 22 -23.91 -16.36 6.04
CA VAL A 22 -22.51 -16.33 6.50
C VAL A 22 -21.75 -17.54 5.94
N SER A 23 -22.34 -18.74 6.00
CA SER A 23 -21.75 -19.96 5.42
C SER A 23 -21.54 -19.83 3.92
N ASP A 24 -22.52 -19.31 3.17
CA ASP A 24 -22.41 -19.08 1.73
C ASP A 24 -21.34 -18.02 1.41
N SER A 25 -21.23 -17.00 2.25
CA SER A 25 -20.18 -15.98 2.14
C SER A 25 -18.79 -16.55 2.36
N LEU A 26 -18.60 -17.51 3.28
CA LEU A 26 -17.32 -18.20 3.45
C LEU A 26 -16.98 -19.08 2.24
N HIS A 27 -17.96 -19.73 1.61
CA HIS A 27 -17.73 -20.44 0.34
C HIS A 27 -17.38 -19.45 -0.79
N GLY A 28 -18.03 -18.30 -0.84
CA GLY A 28 -17.68 -17.17 -1.72
C GLY A 28 -16.25 -16.71 -1.50
N PHE A 29 -15.85 -16.55 -0.25
CA PHE A 29 -14.51 -16.16 0.16
C PHE A 29 -13.45 -17.18 -0.27
N VAL A 30 -13.68 -18.48 -0.08
CA VAL A 30 -12.76 -19.50 -0.59
C VAL A 30 -12.63 -19.46 -2.11
N ARG A 31 -13.73 -19.22 -2.84
CA ARG A 31 -13.70 -19.03 -4.30
C ARG A 31 -12.90 -17.80 -4.70
N LEU A 32 -13.07 -16.67 -3.99
CA LEU A 32 -12.27 -15.46 -4.16
C LEU A 32 -10.77 -15.76 -4.01
N LEU A 33 -10.37 -16.40 -2.91
CA LEU A 33 -8.97 -16.72 -2.64
C LEU A 33 -8.36 -17.62 -3.73
N ARG A 34 -9.14 -18.62 -4.20
CA ARG A 34 -8.71 -19.49 -5.31
C ARG A 34 -8.52 -18.70 -6.60
N LYS A 35 -9.43 -17.78 -6.90
CA LYS A 35 -9.36 -16.91 -8.09
C LYS A 35 -8.13 -16.01 -8.05
N VAL A 36 -7.77 -15.43 -6.89
CA VAL A 36 -6.50 -14.69 -6.76
C VAL A 36 -5.30 -15.60 -7.04
N ARG A 37 -5.30 -16.83 -6.52
CA ARG A 37 -4.22 -17.81 -6.75
C ARG A 37 -4.03 -18.26 -8.20
N GLN A 38 -5.03 -18.07 -9.07
CA GLN A 38 -4.89 -18.31 -10.50
C GLN A 38 -3.98 -17.27 -11.17
N HIS A 39 -3.87 -16.07 -10.60
CA HIS A 39 -3.03 -14.99 -11.11
C HIS A 39 -1.70 -14.90 -10.35
N ARG A 40 -1.71 -15.18 -9.05
CA ARG A 40 -0.53 -15.07 -8.20
C ARG A 40 -0.46 -16.19 -7.16
N THR A 41 0.57 -17.04 -7.24
CA THR A 41 0.68 -18.23 -6.40
C THR A 41 1.23 -17.96 -5.01
N ASP A 42 2.07 -16.93 -4.86
CA ASP A 42 2.70 -16.49 -3.61
C ASP A 42 1.75 -15.60 -2.81
N VAL A 43 0.73 -16.19 -2.17
CA VAL A 43 -0.23 -15.43 -1.34
C VAL A 43 -0.22 -15.89 0.12
N ALA A 44 -0.46 -14.97 1.04
CA ALA A 44 -0.74 -15.26 2.44
C ALA A 44 -2.03 -14.57 2.88
N LEU A 45 -2.86 -15.29 3.63
CA LEU A 45 -4.08 -14.76 4.25
C LEU A 45 -3.71 -14.15 5.60
N VAL A 46 -4.10 -12.90 5.82
CA VAL A 46 -3.83 -12.14 7.05
C VAL A 46 -5.15 -11.84 7.74
N THR A 47 -5.25 -12.14 9.03
CA THR A 47 -6.48 -12.03 9.81
C THR A 47 -6.21 -11.40 11.18
N GLU A 48 -7.25 -10.85 11.79
CA GLU A 48 -7.18 -10.20 13.10
C GLU A 48 -6.72 -11.15 14.21
N ARG A 49 -7.25 -12.37 14.20
CA ARG A 49 -6.85 -13.51 15.03
C ARG A 49 -6.65 -14.71 14.11
N ARG A 50 -6.24 -15.87 14.64
CA ARG A 50 -6.15 -17.09 13.81
C ARG A 50 -7.50 -17.33 13.13
N PHE A 51 -7.49 -17.59 11.82
CA PHE A 51 -8.73 -17.66 11.02
C PHE A 51 -9.79 -18.61 11.61
N PHE A 52 -9.36 -19.75 12.16
CA PHE A 52 -10.26 -20.76 12.75
C PHE A 52 -10.80 -20.40 14.14
N ASP A 53 -10.31 -19.31 14.73
CA ASP A 53 -10.76 -18.76 16.02
C ASP A 53 -11.56 -17.46 15.83
N LEU A 54 -11.99 -17.15 14.59
CA LEU A 54 -12.82 -16.00 14.30
C LEU A 54 -14.30 -16.28 14.59
N ASP A 55 -14.92 -15.30 15.25
CA ASP A 55 -16.35 -15.18 15.47
C ASP A 55 -16.96 -14.33 14.34
N LEU A 56 -18.10 -14.76 13.81
CA LEU A 56 -18.78 -14.20 12.65
C LEU A 56 -20.17 -13.73 13.10
N GLY A 57 -20.24 -12.49 13.57
CA GLY A 57 -21.40 -11.98 14.31
C GLY A 57 -21.48 -12.59 15.71
N ASP A 58 -22.66 -12.53 16.30
CA ASP A 58 -22.85 -12.84 17.73
C ASP A 58 -22.92 -14.36 18.03
N ASP A 59 -23.42 -15.17 17.10
CA ASP A 59 -23.83 -16.57 17.37
C ASP A 59 -23.29 -17.59 16.36
N TYR A 60 -22.21 -17.26 15.65
CA TYR A 60 -21.61 -18.19 14.68
C TYR A 60 -20.11 -18.03 14.60
N SER A 61 -19.37 -19.13 14.55
CA SER A 61 -17.91 -19.13 14.45
C SER A 61 -17.41 -19.88 13.23
N VAL A 62 -16.19 -19.56 12.80
CA VAL A 62 -15.49 -20.35 11.76
C VAL A 62 -15.31 -21.80 12.23
N ARG A 63 -15.18 -22.06 13.53
CA ARG A 63 -15.03 -23.41 14.09
C ARG A 63 -16.31 -24.25 13.91
N GLU A 64 -17.48 -23.66 14.13
CA GLU A 64 -18.76 -24.33 13.89
C GLU A 64 -18.96 -24.59 12.40
N TRP A 65 -18.66 -23.60 11.54
CA TRP A 65 -18.67 -23.79 10.09
C TRP A 65 -17.72 -24.92 9.66
N ALA A 66 -16.52 -24.98 10.23
CA ALA A 66 -15.53 -26.02 9.97
C ALA A 66 -15.96 -27.42 10.41
N GLY A 67 -16.83 -27.52 11.42
CA GLY A 67 -17.37 -28.78 11.93
C GLY A 67 -18.39 -29.44 11.01
N ASP A 68 -19.00 -28.67 10.10
CA ASP A 68 -19.94 -29.20 9.12
C ASP A 68 -19.22 -29.99 8.02
N GLY A 69 -19.62 -31.24 7.84
CA GLY A 69 -19.04 -32.15 6.85
C GLY A 69 -19.14 -31.65 5.40
N ARG A 70 -20.07 -30.75 5.09
CA ARG A 70 -20.24 -30.13 3.77
C ARG A 70 -19.07 -29.19 3.42
N ASN A 71 -18.37 -28.67 4.42
CA ASN A 71 -17.35 -27.63 4.24
C ASN A 71 -15.92 -28.19 4.14
N ARG A 72 -15.77 -29.53 4.12
CA ARG A 72 -14.47 -30.23 4.16
C ARG A 72 -13.47 -29.77 3.10
N ASP A 73 -13.91 -29.57 1.86
CA ASP A 73 -13.00 -29.16 0.77
C ASP A 73 -12.57 -27.70 0.89
N ALA A 74 -13.47 -26.83 1.33
CA ALA A 74 -13.17 -25.44 1.62
C ALA A 74 -12.15 -25.34 2.78
N MET A 75 -12.36 -26.15 3.83
CA MET A 75 -11.47 -26.27 4.97
C MET A 75 -10.08 -26.82 4.62
N ARG A 76 -10.01 -27.85 3.78
CA ARG A 76 -8.73 -28.38 3.30
C ARG A 76 -7.92 -27.29 2.59
N TYR A 77 -8.59 -26.51 1.74
CA TYR A 77 -7.95 -25.40 1.03
C TYR A 77 -7.43 -24.33 1.99
N LEU A 78 -8.26 -23.85 2.93
CA LEU A 78 -7.87 -22.81 3.90
C LEU A 78 -6.69 -23.26 4.78
N ARG A 79 -6.68 -24.51 5.24
CA ARG A 79 -5.57 -25.08 6.02
C ARG A 79 -4.26 -25.17 5.23
N GLY A 80 -4.34 -25.32 3.92
CA GLY A 80 -3.17 -25.34 3.04
C GLY A 80 -2.63 -23.97 2.67
N MET A 81 -3.29 -22.87 3.06
CA MET A 81 -2.79 -21.52 2.83
C MET A 81 -1.78 -21.10 3.89
N ASN A 82 -0.83 -20.24 3.50
CA ASN A 82 -0.04 -19.51 4.47
C ASN A 82 -0.97 -18.51 5.18
N GLN A 83 -1.10 -18.63 6.51
CA GLN A 83 -1.95 -17.77 7.32
C GLN A 83 -1.10 -16.99 8.32
N ARG A 84 -1.42 -15.71 8.51
CA ARG A 84 -0.73 -14.82 9.45
C ARG A 84 -1.75 -14.08 10.29
N ALA A 85 -1.50 -13.99 11.57
CA ALA A 85 -2.32 -13.25 12.52
C ALA A 85 -1.50 -13.00 13.79
N PRO A 86 -1.79 -11.94 14.54
CA PRO A 86 -2.73 -10.83 14.25
C PRO A 86 -2.20 -9.85 13.20
N PHE A 87 -3.05 -8.92 12.73
CA PHE A 87 -2.69 -7.85 11.79
C PHE A 87 -1.40 -7.13 12.18
N ARG A 88 -1.32 -6.71 13.46
CA ARG A 88 -0.15 -6.06 14.02
C ARG A 88 1.14 -6.79 13.69
N GLU A 89 1.21 -8.12 13.76
CA GLU A 89 2.47 -8.86 13.52
C GLU A 89 2.96 -8.78 12.07
N VAL A 90 2.07 -8.45 11.14
CA VAL A 90 2.36 -8.31 9.71
C VAL A 90 2.63 -6.86 9.32
N ALA A 91 1.96 -5.90 9.97
CA ALA A 91 2.23 -4.49 9.77
C ALA A 91 3.64 -4.10 10.27
N PRO A 92 4.39 -3.28 9.53
CA PRO A 92 5.70 -2.76 9.96
C PRO A 92 5.60 -2.08 11.34
N ALA A 93 6.52 -2.38 12.25
CA ALA A 93 6.45 -1.91 13.64
C ALA A 93 6.42 -0.38 13.76
N ASP A 94 7.11 0.31 12.85
CA ASP A 94 7.18 1.76 12.71
C ASP A 94 5.87 2.42 12.23
N LEU A 95 4.92 1.64 11.72
CA LEU A 95 3.56 2.07 11.37
C LEU A 95 2.55 1.86 12.50
N ARG A 96 2.85 1.02 13.50
CA ARG A 96 1.89 0.61 14.54
C ARG A 96 1.54 1.74 15.51
N ASP A 97 2.48 2.63 15.80
CA ASP A 97 2.37 3.55 16.94
C ASP A 97 2.05 5.01 16.55
N GLY A 98 1.53 5.27 15.34
CA GLY A 98 1.27 6.66 14.93
C GLY A 98 0.35 6.89 13.74
N THR A 99 -0.34 5.85 13.26
CA THR A 99 -1.31 5.99 12.17
C THR A 99 -2.47 5.03 12.37
N GLU A 100 -3.66 5.60 12.41
CA GLU A 100 -4.93 4.88 12.53
C GLU A 100 -5.69 4.98 11.22
N TYR A 101 -6.50 3.96 10.92
CA TYR A 101 -7.32 3.90 9.72
C TYR A 101 -8.76 3.73 10.12
N PHE A 102 -9.63 4.46 9.43
CA PHE A 102 -11.06 4.42 9.63
C PHE A 102 -11.74 4.18 8.29
N HIS A 103 -12.75 3.32 8.29
CA HIS A 103 -13.73 3.26 7.21
C HIS A 103 -15.00 3.89 7.75
N GLU A 104 -15.39 5.03 7.17
CA GLU A 104 -16.36 5.94 7.79
C GLU A 104 -15.86 6.35 9.19
N GLU A 105 -16.59 6.04 10.26
CA GLU A 105 -16.22 6.35 11.65
C GLU A 105 -15.72 5.13 12.44
N GLN A 106 -15.61 3.96 11.79
CA GLN A 106 -15.18 2.74 12.46
C GLN A 106 -13.69 2.47 12.22
N ALA A 107 -12.96 2.15 13.30
CA ALA A 107 -11.56 1.75 13.20
C ALA A 107 -11.43 0.48 12.35
N ALA A 108 -10.61 0.56 11.30
CA ALA A 108 -10.46 -0.46 10.28
C ALA A 108 -8.99 -0.93 10.21
N GLU A 109 -8.58 -1.77 11.16
CA GLU A 109 -7.20 -2.25 11.30
C GLU A 109 -6.79 -3.15 10.13
N GLY A 110 -7.68 -4.03 9.67
CA GLY A 110 -7.41 -4.92 8.54
C GLY A 110 -7.30 -4.17 7.21
N LEU A 111 -8.19 -3.20 6.97
CA LEU A 111 -8.13 -2.34 5.79
C LEU A 111 -6.86 -1.45 5.81
N GLY A 112 -6.53 -0.89 6.97
CA GLY A 112 -5.30 -0.13 7.17
C GLY A 112 -4.05 -0.98 6.94
N THR A 113 -4.04 -2.22 7.44
CA THR A 113 -2.94 -3.17 7.21
C THR A 113 -2.78 -3.49 5.72
N ALA A 114 -3.88 -3.72 5.00
CA ALA A 114 -3.83 -3.95 3.54
C ALA A 114 -3.22 -2.78 2.79
N HIS A 115 -3.62 -1.55 3.13
CA HIS A 115 -3.05 -0.34 2.55
C HIS A 115 -1.54 -0.22 2.84
N GLN A 116 -1.15 -0.34 4.11
CA GLN A 116 0.24 -0.23 4.57
C GLN A 116 1.21 -1.18 3.86
N VAL A 117 0.77 -2.43 3.62
CA VAL A 117 1.61 -3.46 3.00
C VAL A 117 1.47 -3.50 1.47
N GLY A 118 0.65 -2.61 0.88
CA GLY A 118 0.32 -2.65 -0.54
C GLY A 118 -0.36 -3.95 -0.97
N GLY A 119 -1.14 -4.55 -0.07
CA GLY A 119 -1.86 -5.82 -0.26
C GLY A 119 -3.24 -5.66 -0.89
N LEU A 120 -4.04 -6.73 -0.83
CA LEU A 120 -5.44 -6.73 -1.22
C LEU A 120 -6.31 -6.90 0.03
N ALA A 121 -7.15 -5.91 0.32
CA ALA A 121 -8.20 -6.08 1.32
C ALA A 121 -9.26 -7.03 0.78
N VAL A 122 -9.69 -7.99 1.60
CA VAL A 122 -10.74 -8.95 1.24
C VAL A 122 -11.83 -8.97 2.30
N SER A 123 -13.10 -9.04 1.90
CA SER A 123 -14.24 -9.00 2.81
C SER A 123 -15.20 -10.16 2.57
N LEU A 124 -16.02 -10.46 3.58
CA LEU A 124 -17.25 -11.23 3.34
C LEU A 124 -18.32 -10.29 2.74
N PRO A 125 -19.02 -10.68 1.66
CA PRO A 125 -20.05 -9.87 1.01
C PRO A 125 -21.37 -9.87 1.80
N LEU A 126 -21.31 -9.50 3.08
CA LEU A 126 -22.45 -9.49 4.01
C LEU A 126 -23.13 -8.11 4.13
N ALA A 127 -22.55 -7.08 3.52
CA ALA A 127 -23.10 -5.74 3.47
C ALA A 127 -22.68 -5.02 2.18
N GLN A 128 -23.51 -4.07 1.73
CA GLN A 128 -23.31 -3.34 0.48
C GLN A 128 -21.95 -2.62 0.36
N PRO A 129 -21.39 -1.98 1.41
CA PRO A 129 -20.09 -1.31 1.29
C PRO A 129 -18.97 -2.25 0.81
N TRP A 130 -19.08 -3.54 1.10
CA TRP A 130 -18.11 -4.55 0.71
C TRP A 130 -18.27 -5.02 -0.74
N GLU A 131 -19.21 -4.48 -1.51
CA GLU A 131 -19.39 -4.83 -2.92
C GLU A 131 -18.50 -4.02 -3.88
N GLU A 132 -17.70 -3.10 -3.35
CA GLU A 132 -16.79 -2.28 -4.14
C GLU A 132 -15.43 -2.96 -4.41
N THR A 133 -14.74 -2.52 -5.47
CA THR A 133 -13.38 -3.00 -5.81
C THR A 133 -12.25 -2.14 -5.24
N SER A 134 -12.61 -0.98 -4.68
CA SER A 134 -11.73 -0.08 -3.95
C SER A 134 -12.52 0.48 -2.78
N LEU A 135 -11.90 0.55 -1.60
CA LEU A 135 -12.51 1.17 -0.43
C LEU A 135 -11.72 2.41 -0.07
N ARG A 136 -12.44 3.47 0.30
CA ARG A 136 -11.82 4.70 0.76
C ARG A 136 -11.75 4.71 2.27
N LEU A 137 -10.59 5.04 2.80
CA LEU A 137 -10.31 5.09 4.23
C LEU A 137 -9.89 6.51 4.62
N SER A 138 -10.23 6.90 5.83
CA SER A 138 -9.58 8.02 6.51
C SER A 138 -8.34 7.52 7.22
N GLN A 139 -7.16 7.96 6.77
CA GLN A 139 -5.90 7.77 7.45
C GLN A 139 -5.68 8.95 8.40
N ARG A 140 -5.63 8.68 9.70
CA ARG A 140 -5.37 9.68 10.74
C ARG A 140 -4.01 9.45 11.37
N GLY A 141 -3.22 10.50 11.52
CA GLY A 141 -1.89 10.38 12.11
C GLY A 141 -1.26 11.73 12.41
N LEU A 142 -0.10 11.71 13.05
CA LEU A 142 0.66 12.92 13.32
C LEU A 142 1.59 13.22 12.14
N ALA A 143 1.52 14.43 11.60
CA ALA A 143 2.48 14.92 10.62
C ALA A 143 2.91 16.35 10.93
N GLU A 144 4.09 16.71 10.43
CA GLU A 144 4.64 18.05 10.54
C GLU A 144 4.15 18.90 9.36
N ASN A 145 3.56 20.06 9.67
CA ASN A 145 3.15 21.03 8.66
C ASN A 145 4.35 21.82 8.09
N ASP A 146 4.09 22.72 7.15
CA ASP A 146 5.14 23.51 6.47
C ASP A 146 5.90 24.44 7.43
N ALA A 147 5.29 24.82 8.56
CA ALA A 147 5.88 25.64 9.61
C ALA A 147 6.67 24.83 10.66
N GLY A 148 6.77 23.51 10.50
CA GLY A 148 7.48 22.66 11.45
C GLY A 148 6.67 22.25 12.69
N THR A 149 5.38 22.54 12.72
CA THR A 149 4.50 22.18 13.83
C THR A 149 3.89 20.81 13.60
N VAL A 150 3.96 19.92 14.61
CA VAL A 150 3.27 18.63 14.59
C VAL A 150 1.77 18.86 14.78
N THR A 151 0.98 18.41 13.82
CA THR A 151 -0.48 18.51 13.83
C THR A 151 -1.10 17.15 13.55
N LEU A 152 -2.31 16.93 14.05
CA LEU A 152 -3.14 15.83 13.57
C LEU A 152 -3.44 16.06 12.09
N THR A 153 -3.22 15.02 11.30
CA THR A 153 -3.53 15.00 9.88
C THR A 153 -4.54 13.93 9.61
N GLU A 154 -5.46 14.25 8.72
CA GLU A 154 -6.44 13.34 8.17
C GLU A 154 -6.29 13.37 6.66
N THR A 155 -6.22 12.21 6.03
CA THR A 155 -6.04 12.10 4.58
C THR A 155 -6.86 10.92 4.08
N GLU A 156 -7.58 11.13 2.98
CA GLU A 156 -8.28 10.04 2.30
C GLU A 156 -7.27 9.19 1.53
N VAL A 157 -7.35 7.87 1.71
CA VAL A 157 -6.56 6.89 0.97
C VAL A 157 -7.46 5.80 0.40
N ASP A 158 -7.08 5.27 -0.75
CA ASP A 158 -7.80 4.17 -1.39
C ASP A 158 -7.06 2.85 -1.16
N VAL A 159 -7.80 1.82 -0.73
CA VAL A 159 -7.29 0.45 -0.61
C VAL A 159 -7.96 -0.44 -1.64
N ARG A 160 -7.15 -1.22 -2.36
CA ARG A 160 -7.66 -2.25 -3.28
C ARG A 160 -8.46 -3.27 -2.49
N HIS A 161 -9.66 -3.57 -2.98
CA HIS A 161 -10.61 -4.41 -2.27
C HIS A 161 -11.26 -5.47 -3.16
N ALA A 162 -11.59 -6.63 -2.58
CA ALA A 162 -12.40 -7.65 -3.23
C ALA A 162 -13.20 -8.50 -2.23
N SER A 163 -14.51 -8.63 -2.42
CA SER A 163 -15.37 -9.56 -1.67
C SER A 163 -15.88 -10.72 -2.51
N ARG A 164 -15.83 -10.59 -3.85
CA ARG A 164 -16.29 -11.59 -4.81
C ARG A 164 -15.22 -11.92 -5.83
N ALA A 165 -15.25 -13.15 -6.34
CA ALA A 165 -14.30 -13.61 -7.35
C ALA A 165 -14.26 -12.70 -8.60
N ALA A 166 -15.38 -12.09 -8.99
CA ALA A 166 -15.44 -11.15 -10.10
C ALA A 166 -14.65 -9.85 -9.85
N HIS A 167 -14.45 -9.43 -8.60
CA HIS A 167 -13.65 -8.23 -8.29
C HIS A 167 -12.16 -8.46 -8.58
N VAL A 168 -11.70 -9.72 -8.53
CA VAL A 168 -10.32 -10.09 -8.85
C VAL A 168 -9.98 -9.75 -10.30
N ASP A 169 -10.94 -9.86 -11.22
CA ASP A 169 -10.70 -9.55 -12.63
C ASP A 169 -10.38 -8.06 -12.86
N ARG A 170 -10.92 -7.15 -12.01
CA ARG A 170 -10.55 -5.72 -12.02
C ARG A 170 -9.12 -5.47 -11.55
N HIS A 171 -8.59 -6.37 -10.73
CA HIS A 171 -7.24 -6.31 -10.19
C HIS A 171 -6.23 -7.12 -10.99
N ARG A 172 -6.64 -7.76 -12.09
CA ARG A 172 -5.82 -8.71 -12.85
C ARG A 172 -4.48 -8.11 -13.28
N GLN A 173 -4.49 -6.92 -13.86
CA GLN A 173 -3.27 -6.25 -14.31
C GLN A 173 -2.32 -6.03 -13.13
N TRP A 174 -2.81 -5.51 -12.01
CA TRP A 174 -2.00 -5.31 -10.81
C TRP A 174 -1.46 -6.62 -10.22
N LEU A 175 -2.27 -7.68 -10.20
CA LEU A 175 -1.91 -9.02 -9.72
C LEU A 175 -0.84 -9.70 -10.60
N CYS A 176 -0.91 -9.52 -11.92
CA CYS A 176 -0.02 -10.14 -12.89
C CYS A 176 1.26 -9.32 -13.15
N ASP A 177 1.15 -7.99 -13.30
CA ASP A 177 2.10 -7.19 -14.08
C ASP A 177 3.01 -6.28 -13.27
N SER A 178 2.76 -6.05 -11.98
CA SER A 178 3.64 -5.12 -11.26
C SER A 178 4.87 -5.85 -10.73
N GLU A 179 5.98 -5.75 -11.46
CA GLU A 179 7.33 -5.99 -10.91
C GLU A 179 7.49 -5.26 -9.58
N LEU A 180 6.88 -4.07 -9.48
CA LEU A 180 6.77 -3.30 -8.25
C LEU A 180 6.10 -4.07 -7.09
N THR A 181 5.08 -4.91 -7.29
CA THR A 181 4.51 -5.73 -6.18
C THR A 181 5.37 -6.92 -5.77
N ARG A 182 6.40 -7.26 -6.55
CA ARG A 182 7.40 -8.28 -6.20
C ARG A 182 8.59 -7.69 -5.46
N ILE A 183 8.65 -6.36 -5.34
CA ILE A 183 9.63 -5.65 -4.52
C ILE A 183 9.11 -5.51 -3.10
N HIS A 184 9.90 -6.04 -2.18
CA HIS A 184 9.63 -6.15 -0.74
C HIS A 184 10.72 -5.53 0.13
N THR A 185 11.83 -5.09 -0.46
CA THR A 185 12.87 -4.33 0.23
C THR A 185 13.33 -3.14 -0.61
N GLY A 186 13.91 -2.13 0.03
CA GLY A 186 14.53 -1.03 -0.72
C GLY A 186 15.75 -1.45 -1.53
N ALA A 187 16.47 -2.51 -1.12
CA ALA A 187 17.56 -3.08 -1.92
C ALA A 187 17.04 -3.68 -3.24
N GLU A 188 15.96 -4.47 -3.18
CA GLU A 188 15.30 -4.99 -4.39
C GLU A 188 14.77 -3.84 -5.28
N LEU A 189 14.22 -2.79 -4.67
CA LEU A 189 13.79 -1.59 -5.40
C LEU A 189 14.96 -0.91 -6.12
N TRP A 190 16.10 -0.80 -5.46
CA TRP A 190 17.30 -0.22 -6.04
C TRP A 190 17.76 -1.03 -7.25
N GLU A 191 17.87 -2.35 -7.14
CA GLU A 191 18.35 -3.19 -8.25
C GLU A 191 17.44 -3.14 -9.48
N ALA A 192 16.11 -3.13 -9.29
CA ALA A 192 15.15 -3.12 -10.40
C ALA A 192 14.75 -1.71 -10.90
N ARG A 193 15.33 -0.64 -10.33
CA ARG A 193 14.85 0.75 -10.55
C ARG A 193 14.85 1.18 -12.02
N GLU A 194 15.83 0.74 -12.81
CA GLU A 194 16.01 1.19 -14.20
C GLU A 194 15.00 0.52 -15.14
N ASP A 195 14.63 -0.72 -14.85
CA ASP A 195 13.61 -1.46 -15.61
C ASP A 195 12.20 -0.94 -15.29
N ILE A 196 11.95 -0.57 -14.03
CA ILE A 196 10.63 -0.16 -13.55
C ILE A 196 10.36 1.33 -13.77
N PHE A 197 11.39 2.18 -13.68
CA PHE A 197 11.27 3.64 -13.77
C PHE A 197 12.21 4.22 -14.84
N PRO A 198 11.99 3.94 -16.13
CA PRO A 198 12.90 4.35 -17.21
C PRO A 198 13.05 5.88 -17.35
N HIS A 199 12.08 6.67 -16.87
CA HIS A 199 12.15 8.12 -16.92
C HIS A 199 12.65 8.75 -15.60
N LEU A 200 12.94 7.94 -14.58
CA LEU A 200 13.55 8.38 -13.32
C LEU A 200 15.03 7.99 -13.27
N ARG A 201 15.90 8.99 -13.17
CA ARG A 201 17.34 8.77 -12.96
C ARG A 201 17.68 8.93 -11.48
N PHE A 202 18.28 7.93 -10.86
CA PHE A 202 18.67 8.01 -9.46
C PHE A 202 20.14 8.38 -9.31
N LEU A 203 20.45 9.32 -8.41
CA LEU A 203 21.85 9.56 -8.03
C LEU A 203 22.41 8.32 -7.29
N PRO A 204 23.71 7.98 -7.46
CA PRO A 204 24.30 6.79 -6.84
C PRO A 204 24.11 6.72 -5.31
N ARG A 205 24.08 7.88 -4.64
CA ARG A 205 23.88 7.97 -3.19
C ARG A 205 22.50 7.47 -2.73
N VAL A 206 21.50 7.47 -3.61
CA VAL A 206 20.13 7.02 -3.31
C VAL A 206 20.11 5.50 -3.05
N ALA A 207 21.13 4.76 -3.51
CA ALA A 207 21.32 3.38 -3.09
C ALA A 207 21.33 3.27 -1.57
N GLY A 208 22.15 4.07 -0.88
CA GLY A 208 22.24 4.04 0.58
C GLY A 208 20.94 4.43 1.28
N ASP A 209 20.16 5.32 0.67
CA ASP A 209 18.84 5.74 1.15
C ASP A 209 17.83 4.58 1.09
N LEU A 210 17.76 3.88 -0.05
CA LEU A 210 16.88 2.73 -0.23
C LEU A 210 17.30 1.52 0.60
N HIS A 211 18.60 1.25 0.74
CA HIS A 211 19.10 0.14 1.57
C HIS A 211 18.75 0.32 3.05
N ARG A 212 18.67 1.57 3.54
CA ARG A 212 18.29 1.90 4.92
C ARG A 212 16.82 2.26 5.06
N LEU A 213 16.02 2.08 4.00
CA LEU A 213 14.62 2.46 4.00
C LEU A 213 13.86 1.62 5.02
N ALA A 214 13.15 2.31 5.91
CA ALA A 214 12.32 1.64 6.89
C ALA A 214 11.20 0.86 6.17
N PRO A 215 10.83 -0.36 6.60
CA PRO A 215 9.82 -1.16 5.90
C PRO A 215 8.47 -0.45 5.73
N ALA A 216 8.06 0.42 6.67
CA ALA A 216 6.86 1.24 6.53
C ALA A 216 6.88 2.20 5.34
N TRP A 217 8.06 2.66 4.94
CA TRP A 217 8.21 3.64 3.88
C TRP A 217 8.32 3.00 2.51
N LEU A 218 8.51 1.68 2.42
CA LEU A 218 8.67 1.02 1.13
C LEU A 218 7.44 1.23 0.23
N GLN A 219 6.25 0.92 0.71
CA GLN A 219 5.04 1.06 -0.11
C GLN A 219 4.74 2.54 -0.48
N PRO A 220 4.76 3.50 0.46
CA PRO A 220 4.61 4.91 0.13
C PRO A 220 5.67 5.44 -0.86
N VAL A 221 6.93 5.01 -0.74
CA VAL A 221 7.99 5.39 -1.68
C VAL A 221 7.73 4.80 -3.07
N LYS A 222 7.32 3.53 -3.16
CA LYS A 222 6.95 2.89 -4.43
C LYS A 222 5.81 3.63 -5.13
N GLU A 223 4.79 4.06 -4.38
CA GLU A 223 3.68 4.85 -4.90
C GLU A 223 4.14 6.21 -5.43
N ARG A 224 4.92 6.95 -4.64
CA ARG A 224 5.44 8.26 -5.09
C ARG A 224 6.34 8.13 -6.31
N LEU A 225 7.19 7.10 -6.38
CA LEU A 225 8.03 6.86 -7.55
C LEU A 225 7.19 6.49 -8.79
N ALA A 226 6.18 5.62 -8.64
CA ALA A 226 5.29 5.27 -9.74
C ALA A 226 4.49 6.47 -10.26
N GLU A 227 4.02 7.34 -9.36
CA GLU A 227 3.36 8.59 -9.74
C GLU A 227 4.31 9.54 -10.47
N LEU A 228 5.55 9.69 -9.99
CA LEU A 228 6.54 10.52 -10.64
C LEU A 228 6.91 9.99 -12.03
N GLU A 229 7.12 8.68 -12.17
CA GLU A 229 7.38 8.00 -13.45
C GLU A 229 6.27 8.28 -14.47
N LEU A 230 5.01 8.10 -14.09
CA LEU A 230 3.88 8.42 -14.96
C LEU A 230 3.78 9.92 -15.26
N THR A 231 4.12 10.77 -14.31
CA THR A 231 4.10 12.23 -14.50
C THR A 231 5.14 12.67 -15.52
N VAL A 232 6.37 12.16 -15.45
CA VAL A 232 7.44 12.53 -16.39
C VAL A 232 7.23 11.88 -17.76
N ALA A 233 6.64 10.69 -17.83
CA ALA A 233 6.29 10.04 -19.10
C ALA A 233 5.29 10.87 -19.91
N ASP A 234 4.33 11.53 -19.25
CA ASP A 234 3.34 12.41 -19.89
C ASP A 234 3.83 13.86 -20.06
N TRP A 235 4.95 14.24 -19.45
CA TRP A 235 5.43 15.62 -19.45
C TRP A 235 6.09 15.98 -20.78
N VAL A 236 5.70 17.13 -21.34
CA VAL A 236 6.30 17.71 -22.55
C VAL A 236 7.05 19.01 -22.18
N PRO A 237 8.37 18.96 -21.91
CA PRO A 237 9.14 20.10 -21.41
C PRO A 237 9.15 21.33 -22.34
N SER A 238 8.94 21.11 -23.64
CA SER A 238 8.90 22.19 -24.63
C SER A 238 7.59 23.00 -24.59
N ALA A 239 6.53 22.45 -24.01
CA ALA A 239 5.23 23.09 -23.90
C ALA A 239 5.01 23.67 -22.49
N GLU A 240 5.46 22.96 -21.46
CA GLU A 240 5.19 23.30 -20.06
C GLU A 240 6.47 23.26 -19.21
N ALA A 241 6.70 24.32 -18.43
CA ALA A 241 7.87 24.43 -17.56
C ALA A 241 7.85 23.44 -16.37
N ALA A 242 6.66 22.99 -15.96
CA ALA A 242 6.46 21.96 -14.96
C ALA A 242 5.22 21.12 -15.34
N PRO A 243 5.20 19.80 -15.08
CA PRO A 243 4.07 18.97 -15.43
C PRO A 243 2.89 19.12 -14.47
N GLN A 244 1.75 18.58 -14.91
CA GLN A 244 0.62 18.33 -14.02
C GLN A 244 0.93 17.18 -13.07
N TRP A 245 1.07 17.49 -11.79
CA TRP A 245 1.41 16.50 -10.77
C TRP A 245 0.24 15.55 -10.46
N ARG A 246 0.54 14.26 -10.33
CA ARG A 246 -0.41 13.21 -9.90
C ARG A 246 -0.62 13.17 -8.38
N SER A 247 0.24 13.83 -7.61
CA SER A 247 0.12 14.00 -6.16
C SER A 247 0.69 15.35 -5.71
N LYS A 248 0.59 15.66 -4.41
CA LYS A 248 1.09 16.93 -3.87
C LYS A 248 2.61 16.96 -3.92
N VAL A 249 3.13 17.65 -4.93
CA VAL A 249 4.54 17.94 -5.14
C VAL A 249 4.74 19.45 -5.08
N THR A 250 5.72 19.89 -4.30
CA THR A 250 6.00 21.31 -4.09
C THR A 250 7.51 21.57 -4.09
N PRO A 251 7.96 22.75 -4.53
CA PRO A 251 9.34 23.15 -4.29
C PRO A 251 9.56 23.43 -2.80
N GLU A 252 10.81 23.29 -2.36
CA GLU A 252 11.25 23.66 -1.02
C GLU A 252 11.24 25.18 -0.82
N SER A 253 11.01 25.64 0.40
CA SER A 253 11.07 27.06 0.74
C SER A 253 12.48 27.64 0.51
N GLU A 254 12.56 28.94 0.18
CA GLU A 254 13.84 29.64 -0.04
C GLU A 254 14.84 29.43 1.11
N SER A 255 14.35 29.48 2.35
CA SER A 255 15.15 29.27 3.55
C SER A 255 15.79 27.88 3.67
N ARG A 256 15.29 26.88 2.93
CA ARG A 256 15.69 25.47 3.06
C ARG A 256 16.35 24.92 1.80
N LYS A 257 16.34 25.65 0.68
CA LYS A 257 17.02 25.27 -0.58
C LYS A 257 18.50 24.95 -0.40
N ALA A 258 19.17 25.57 0.58
CA ALA A 258 20.58 25.28 0.89
C ALA A 258 20.82 23.80 1.28
N LEU A 259 19.84 23.14 1.91
CA LEU A 259 19.92 21.73 2.31
C LEU A 259 19.69 20.77 1.14
N CYS A 260 19.10 21.27 0.04
CA CYS A 260 18.69 20.47 -1.11
C CYS A 260 19.74 20.45 -2.24
N ARG A 261 21.01 20.71 -1.91
CA ARG A 261 22.11 20.65 -2.88
C ARG A 261 22.79 19.28 -2.84
N PHE A 262 22.80 18.59 -3.98
CA PHE A 262 23.41 17.27 -4.10
C PHE A 262 24.38 17.23 -5.27
N VAL A 263 25.46 16.47 -5.11
CA VAL A 263 26.43 16.23 -6.18
C VAL A 263 25.84 15.22 -7.17
N ASP A 264 25.72 15.62 -8.43
CA ASP A 264 25.26 14.77 -9.52
C ASP A 264 26.44 13.98 -10.12
N THR A 265 26.17 13.13 -11.10
CA THR A 265 27.17 12.27 -11.76
C THR A 265 28.21 13.04 -12.58
N ASP A 266 27.99 14.32 -12.83
CA ASP A 266 28.95 15.25 -13.43
C ASP A 266 29.94 15.84 -12.40
N GLY A 267 29.79 15.49 -11.11
CA GLY A 267 30.60 16.01 -10.01
C GLY A 267 30.21 17.42 -9.56
N GLN A 268 29.17 18.03 -10.14
CA GLN A 268 28.68 19.36 -9.77
C GLN A 268 27.52 19.27 -8.78
N ALA A 269 27.45 20.25 -7.89
CA ALA A 269 26.36 20.36 -6.93
C ALA A 269 25.16 21.10 -7.55
N HIS A 270 24.07 20.38 -7.78
CA HIS A 270 22.81 20.92 -8.31
C HIS A 270 21.76 21.07 -7.21
N LEU A 271 20.77 21.93 -7.43
CA LEU A 271 19.64 22.11 -6.53
C LEU A 271 18.51 21.11 -6.88
N PHE A 272 18.02 20.39 -5.88
CA PHE A 272 16.92 19.42 -5.97
C PHE A 272 15.78 19.85 -5.02
N ASP A 273 15.20 21.01 -5.31
CA ASP A 273 14.21 21.66 -4.45
C ASP A 273 12.80 21.08 -4.57
N TRP A 274 12.47 20.40 -5.68
CA TRP A 274 11.20 19.71 -5.80
C TRP A 274 11.15 18.52 -4.85
N HIS A 275 10.05 18.40 -4.11
CA HIS A 275 9.84 17.27 -3.22
C HIS A 275 8.42 16.70 -3.27
N ALA A 276 8.35 15.38 -3.24
CA ALA A 276 7.13 14.63 -2.93
C ALA A 276 7.15 14.23 -1.46
N ARG A 277 5.98 14.30 -0.81
CA ARG A 277 5.81 13.87 0.59
C ARG A 277 5.26 12.45 0.60
N PHE A 278 5.71 11.67 1.57
CA PHE A 278 5.11 10.38 1.87
C PHE A 278 4.97 10.20 3.37
N THR A 279 3.88 9.55 3.75
CA THR A 279 3.55 9.18 5.13
C THR A 279 3.82 7.69 5.31
N PRO A 280 4.03 7.20 6.54
CA PRO A 280 3.96 7.89 7.83
C PRO A 280 5.15 8.84 8.08
N ARG A 281 4.99 9.80 8.99
CA ARG A 281 6.00 10.81 9.39
C ARG A 281 6.39 11.78 8.26
N ALA A 282 7.44 12.58 8.49
CA ALA A 282 7.92 13.60 7.56
C ALA A 282 8.82 13.02 6.46
N GLY A 283 8.35 12.00 5.73
CA GLY A 283 9.05 11.43 4.58
C GLY A 283 9.15 12.41 3.41
N ARG A 284 10.31 12.48 2.75
CA ARG A 284 10.61 13.34 1.61
C ARG A 284 11.39 12.59 0.54
N LEU A 285 10.95 12.78 -0.70
CA LEU A 285 11.68 12.40 -1.89
C LEU A 285 12.04 13.69 -2.63
N HIS A 286 13.34 14.01 -2.69
CA HIS A 286 13.82 15.21 -3.41
C HIS A 286 14.32 14.86 -4.80
N PHE A 287 13.97 15.71 -5.76
CA PHE A 287 14.34 15.53 -7.15
C PHE A 287 14.47 16.88 -7.87
N ARG A 288 15.00 16.85 -9.10
CA ARG A 288 14.98 17.95 -10.04
C ARG A 288 14.44 17.48 -11.38
N MET A 289 13.93 18.41 -12.17
CA MET A 289 13.49 18.14 -13.53
C MET A 289 14.66 18.34 -14.51
N ASP A 290 14.84 17.40 -15.42
CA ASP A 290 15.81 17.46 -16.52
C ASP A 290 15.04 17.50 -17.85
N GLY A 291 14.62 18.70 -18.25
CA GLY A 291 13.82 18.89 -19.46
C GLY A 291 14.57 18.54 -20.76
N ALA A 292 15.90 18.56 -20.75
CA ALA A 292 16.70 18.18 -21.91
C ALA A 292 16.64 16.67 -22.19
N ARG A 293 16.50 15.86 -21.14
CA ARG A 293 16.38 14.40 -21.22
C ARG A 293 14.97 13.88 -21.01
N GLN A 294 14.01 14.76 -20.71
CA GLN A 294 12.66 14.41 -20.26
C GLN A 294 12.71 13.38 -19.12
N GLN A 295 13.50 13.71 -18.09
CA GLN A 295 13.72 12.83 -16.94
C GLN A 295 13.55 13.61 -15.63
N PHE A 296 13.19 12.90 -14.57
CA PHE A 296 13.39 13.40 -13.22
C PHE A 296 14.62 12.77 -12.60
N VAL A 297 15.43 13.58 -11.94
CA VAL A 297 16.64 13.10 -11.27
C VAL A 297 16.40 13.07 -9.77
N ILE A 298 16.34 11.87 -9.20
CA ILE A 298 16.08 11.62 -7.79
C ILE A 298 17.39 11.72 -7.02
N ALA A 299 17.45 12.62 -6.04
CA ALA A 299 18.65 12.86 -5.26
C ALA A 299 18.58 12.35 -3.83
N TYR A 300 17.38 12.21 -3.25
CA TYR A 300 17.20 11.81 -1.86
C TYR A 300 15.88 11.09 -1.64
N ILE A 301 15.89 10.06 -0.80
CA ILE A 301 14.68 9.42 -0.27
C ILE A 301 14.89 9.21 1.24
N GLY A 302 14.06 9.81 2.08
CA GLY A 302 14.20 9.62 3.52
C GLY A 302 13.41 10.61 4.36
N ALA A 303 13.87 10.84 5.58
CA ALA A 303 13.27 11.84 6.46
C ALA A 303 13.50 13.26 5.95
N LYS A 304 12.68 14.22 6.37
CA LYS A 304 12.92 15.64 6.10
C LYS A 304 14.36 16.02 6.46
N LEU A 305 15.07 16.62 5.51
CA LEU A 305 16.46 17.09 5.70
C LEU A 305 16.49 18.15 6.83
N THR A 306 17.49 18.08 7.69
CA THR A 306 17.69 18.99 8.83
C THR A 306 19.02 19.70 8.74
#